data_AF-A0A452XYC8-F1
#
_entry.id   AF-A0A452XYC8-F1
#
_cell.length_a   1.000
_cell.length_b   1.000
_cell.length_c   1.000
_cell.angle_alpha   90.00
_cell.angle_beta   90.00
_cell.angle_gamma   90.00
#
_symmetry.space_group_name_H-M   'P 1'
#
loop_
_entity.id
_entity.type
_entity.pdbx_description
1 polymer ?
#
loop_
_entity_poly.entity_id
_entity_poly.type
_entity_poly.pdbx_seq_one_letter_code
_entity_poly.pdbx_strand_id
1 'polypeptide(L)'
;DGKQEDHSYNALVDDFMGAVVENWCEPANFDQAAREERYRKQTNRFAELALKRYNKNKNNKVKYSLVEAIDGAIFHERSYDYAHVNFYANAKNGPKKNDPKVLVFAELKHVGRRVNAMALTSFHFLDEKKQTSKYF
;
A
#
# COMPACT_ATOMS: atom_id res chain seq x y z
N ASP A 1 5.13 -15.21 -39.88
CA ASP A 1 4.83 -14.05 -39.01
C ASP A 1 4.69 -14.49 -37.56
N GLY A 2 5.82 -14.46 -36.85
CA GLY A 2 5.89 -14.85 -35.45
C GLY A 2 5.22 -13.81 -34.57
N LYS A 3 4.16 -14.20 -33.87
CA LYS A 3 3.64 -13.45 -32.73
C LYS A 3 4.70 -13.54 -31.64
N GLN A 4 5.51 -12.50 -31.51
CA GLN A 4 6.33 -12.30 -30.32
C GLN A 4 5.34 -12.11 -29.17
N GLU A 5 5.05 -13.19 -28.44
CA GLU A 5 4.21 -13.12 -27.26
C GLU A 5 4.84 -12.10 -26.31
N ASP A 6 4.06 -11.08 -25.96
CA ASP A 6 4.52 -9.98 -25.13
C ASP A 6 4.71 -10.52 -23.71
N HIS A 7 5.92 -11.01 -23.43
CA HIS A 7 6.30 -11.56 -22.13
C HIS A 7 6.01 -10.58 -20.98
N SER A 8 5.93 -9.27 -21.26
CA SER A 8 5.53 -8.25 -20.28
C SER A 8 4.04 -8.32 -19.92
N TYR A 9 3.17 -8.72 -20.85
CA TYR A 9 1.74 -8.85 -20.60
C TYR A 9 1.44 -10.11 -19.78
N ASN A 10 2.05 -11.24 -20.13
CA ASN A 10 1.87 -12.50 -19.41
C ASN A 10 2.38 -12.41 -17.96
N ALA A 11 3.53 -11.78 -17.73
CA ALA A 11 4.03 -11.53 -16.37
C ALA A 11 3.09 -10.63 -15.53
N LEU A 12 2.45 -9.64 -16.16
CA LEU A 12 1.45 -8.77 -15.52
C LEU A 12 0.15 -9.52 -15.16
N VAL A 13 -0.24 -10.49 -15.97
CA VAL A 13 -1.41 -11.33 -15.74
C VAL A 13 -1.11 -12.35 -14.64
N ASP A 14 0.08 -12.95 -14.61
CA ASP A 14 0.47 -13.90 -13.57
C ASP A 14 0.63 -13.24 -12.20
N ASP A 15 1.25 -12.04 -12.13
CA ASP A 15 1.29 -11.21 -10.92
C ASP A 15 -0.13 -10.88 -10.42
N PHE A 16 -1.07 -10.66 -11.35
CA PHE A 16 -2.46 -10.35 -11.04
C PHE A 16 -3.24 -11.59 -10.56
N MET A 17 -3.08 -12.74 -11.21
CA MET A 17 -3.73 -14.00 -10.82
C MET A 17 -3.20 -14.52 -9.48
N GLY A 18 -1.89 -14.40 -9.23
CA GLY A 18 -1.30 -14.69 -7.92
C GLY A 18 -1.91 -13.83 -6.82
N ALA A 19 -2.05 -12.53 -7.07
CA ALA A 19 -2.65 -11.60 -6.11
C ALA A 19 -4.16 -11.79 -5.90
N VAL A 20 -4.88 -12.38 -6.86
CA VAL A 20 -6.32 -12.69 -6.75
C VAL A 20 -6.54 -13.98 -5.97
N VAL A 21 -5.79 -15.05 -6.29
CA VAL A 21 -5.89 -16.35 -5.60
C VAL A 21 -5.48 -16.25 -4.13
N GLU A 22 -4.49 -15.42 -3.80
CA GLU A 22 -4.09 -15.19 -2.40
C GLU A 22 -5.07 -14.31 -1.60
N ASN A 23 -5.92 -13.50 -2.25
CA ASN A 23 -6.81 -12.54 -1.58
C ASN A 23 -8.29 -12.95 -1.59
N TRP A 24 -8.69 -13.92 -2.40
CA TRP A 24 -10.10 -14.32 -2.51
C TRP A 24 -10.43 -15.48 -1.57
N CYS A 25 -10.71 -15.18 -0.32
CA CYS A 25 -11.40 -16.10 0.58
C CYS A 25 -12.68 -15.44 1.09
N GLU A 26 -13.83 -15.90 0.56
CA GLU A 26 -15.12 -15.68 1.21
C GLU A 26 -15.07 -16.21 2.66
N PRO A 27 -15.76 -15.57 3.60
CA PRO A 27 -15.61 -15.89 5.01
C PRO A 27 -16.39 -17.16 5.35
N ALA A 28 -15.71 -18.30 5.38
CA ALA A 28 -16.14 -19.42 6.20
C ALA A 28 -15.49 -19.26 7.60
N ASN A 29 -16.34 -18.90 8.57
CA ASN A 29 -16.12 -18.91 10.02
C ASN A 29 -15.35 -17.72 10.63
N PHE A 30 -16.02 -17.06 11.59
CA PHE A 30 -15.55 -15.94 12.41
C PHE A 30 -14.52 -16.41 13.46
N ASP A 31 -13.32 -16.79 13.02
CA ASP A 31 -12.17 -16.78 13.92
C ASP A 31 -11.59 -15.35 13.96
N GLN A 32 -11.62 -14.73 15.14
CA GLN A 32 -11.11 -13.38 15.36
C GLN A 32 -9.62 -13.28 15.05
N ALA A 33 -8.84 -14.32 15.37
CA ALA A 33 -7.41 -14.33 15.07
C ALA A 33 -7.15 -14.38 13.55
N ALA A 34 -7.86 -15.25 12.82
CA ALA A 34 -7.80 -15.29 11.36
C ALA A 34 -8.30 -14.00 10.70
N ARG A 35 -9.23 -13.27 11.33
CA ARG A 35 -9.67 -11.95 10.87
C ARG A 35 -8.55 -10.93 11.05
N GLU A 36 -7.99 -10.80 12.24
CA GLU A 36 -6.89 -9.87 12.54
C GLU A 36 -5.66 -10.12 11.67
N GLU A 37 -5.31 -11.39 11.44
CA GLU A 37 -4.22 -11.73 10.53
C GLU A 37 -4.50 -11.27 9.10
N ARG A 38 -5.73 -11.44 8.61
CA ARG A 38 -6.17 -10.95 7.29
C ARG A 38 -6.07 -9.44 7.18
N TYR A 39 -6.57 -8.70 8.18
CA TYR A 39 -6.45 -7.24 8.22
C TYR A 39 -4.97 -6.82 8.20
N ARG A 40 -4.13 -7.42 9.04
CA ARG A 40 -2.69 -7.13 9.07
C ARG A 40 -2.01 -7.37 7.71
N LYS A 41 -2.30 -8.50 7.06
CA LYS A 41 -1.77 -8.81 5.72
C LYS A 41 -2.23 -7.80 4.69
N GLN A 42 -3.50 -7.41 4.72
CA GLN A 42 -4.06 -6.40 3.81
C GLN A 42 -3.42 -5.03 4.03
N THR A 43 -3.31 -4.57 5.28
CA THR A 43 -2.66 -3.29 5.64
C THR A 43 -1.20 -3.26 5.19
N ASN A 44 -0.44 -4.34 5.42
CA ASN A 44 0.94 -4.45 4.93
C ASN A 44 1.00 -4.34 3.40
N ARG A 45 0.12 -5.04 2.67
CA ARG A 45 0.05 -4.98 1.21
C ARG A 45 -0.22 -3.55 0.71
N PHE A 46 -1.11 -2.81 1.37
CA PHE A 46 -1.38 -1.41 1.02
C PHE A 46 -0.18 -0.51 1.27
N ALA A 47 0.50 -0.66 2.41
CA ALA A 47 1.69 0.12 2.72
C ALA A 47 2.83 -0.14 1.71
N GLU A 48 3.07 -1.41 1.36
CA GLU A 48 4.04 -1.80 0.34
C GLU A 48 3.68 -1.24 -1.04
N LEU A 49 2.40 -1.32 -1.42
CA LEU A 49 1.94 -0.78 -2.70
C LEU A 49 2.11 0.73 -2.76
N ALA A 50 1.74 1.47 -1.70
CA ALA A 50 1.92 2.91 -1.62
C ALA A 50 3.41 3.29 -1.79
N LEU A 51 4.31 2.59 -1.10
CA LEU A 51 5.75 2.78 -1.25
C LEU A 51 6.25 2.44 -2.65
N LYS A 52 5.79 1.34 -3.26
CA LYS A 52 6.14 0.96 -4.63
C LYS A 52 5.75 2.06 -5.61
N ARG A 53 4.54 2.63 -5.48
CA ARG A 53 4.06 3.73 -6.33
C ARG A 53 4.84 5.02 -6.10
N TYR A 54 5.05 5.42 -4.84
CA TYR A 54 5.83 6.61 -4.48
C TYR A 54 7.27 6.51 -5.00
N ASN A 55 7.91 5.35 -4.81
CA ASN A 55 9.29 5.12 -5.21
C ASN A 55 9.47 5.05 -6.73
N LYS A 56 8.46 4.61 -7.50
CA LYS A 56 8.52 4.58 -8.97
C LYS A 56 8.51 5.98 -9.58
N ASN A 57 7.97 6.98 -8.89
CA ASN A 57 7.98 8.37 -9.37
C ASN A 57 9.42 8.93 -9.37
N LYS A 58 9.91 9.33 -10.56
CA LYS A 58 11.26 9.86 -10.75
C LYS A 58 11.48 11.21 -10.04
N ASN A 59 10.41 11.96 -9.77
CA ASN A 59 10.50 13.25 -9.08
C ASN A 59 10.80 13.09 -7.58
N ASN A 60 10.50 11.92 -7.01
CA ASN A 60 10.78 11.62 -5.61
C ASN A 60 12.25 11.18 -5.45
N LYS A 61 13.13 12.10 -5.04
CA LYS A 61 14.57 11.86 -4.92
C LYS A 61 14.93 10.82 -3.84
N VAL A 62 14.25 10.90 -2.69
CA VAL A 62 14.39 9.95 -1.59
C VAL A 62 13.38 8.81 -1.79
N LYS A 63 13.86 7.58 -1.70
CA LYS A 63 13.07 6.34 -1.74
C LYS A 63 12.97 5.78 -0.35
N TYR A 64 11.91 5.02 -0.09
CA TYR A 64 11.62 4.51 1.25
C TYR A 64 11.38 2.98 1.26
N SER A 65 11.72 2.31 2.35
CA SER A 65 11.35 0.93 2.67
C SER A 65 10.36 0.91 3.83
N LEU A 66 9.42 -0.02 3.80
CA LEU A 66 8.50 -0.27 4.90
C LEU A 66 9.28 -0.74 6.13
N VAL A 67 8.93 -0.19 7.30
CA VAL A 67 9.36 -0.70 8.61
C VAL A 67 8.24 -1.52 9.21
N GLU A 68 7.06 -0.91 9.36
CA GLU A 68 5.85 -1.57 9.84
C GLU A 68 4.63 -0.81 9.30
N ALA A 69 3.55 -1.52 9.00
CA ALA A 69 2.25 -0.90 8.83
C ALA A 69 1.54 -0.82 10.19
N ILE A 70 0.84 0.28 10.43
CA ILE A 70 0.20 0.56 11.73
C ILE A 70 -1.28 0.21 11.64
N ASP A 71 -1.98 0.88 10.73
CA ASP A 71 -3.42 0.75 10.57
C ASP A 71 -3.81 1.05 9.13
N GLY A 72 -4.92 0.47 8.69
CA GLY A 72 -5.45 0.67 7.37
C GLY A 72 -6.94 0.37 7.31
N ALA A 73 -7.64 1.14 6.48
CA ALA A 73 -9.08 0.99 6.30
C ALA A 73 -9.45 1.18 4.84
N ILE A 74 -10.47 0.44 4.41
CA ILE A 74 -11.10 0.61 3.10
C ILE A 74 -12.36 1.45 3.28
N PHE A 75 -12.42 2.56 2.55
CA PHE A 75 -13.54 3.48 2.50
C PHE A 75 -14.25 3.35 1.15
N HIS A 76 -15.55 3.18 1.20
CA HIS A 76 -16.40 3.17 0.01
C HIS A 76 -17.03 4.56 -0.11
N GLU A 77 -16.59 5.34 -1.08
CA GLU A 77 -17.14 6.67 -1.33
C GLU A 77 -17.78 6.72 -2.73
N ARG A 78 -19.11 6.76 -2.74
CA ARG A 78 -19.95 6.73 -3.95
C ARG A 78 -19.64 5.50 -4.82
N SER A 79 -18.92 5.72 -5.93
CA SER A 79 -18.57 4.70 -6.93
C SER A 79 -17.09 4.31 -6.88
N TYR A 80 -16.37 4.70 -5.83
CA TYR A 80 -14.94 4.47 -5.69
C TYR A 80 -14.60 3.88 -4.31
N ASP A 81 -13.66 2.96 -4.32
CA ASP A 81 -13.07 2.40 -3.11
C ASP A 81 -11.69 3.01 -2.89
N TYR A 82 -11.42 3.45 -1.66
CA TYR A 82 -10.15 4.01 -1.23
C TYR A 82 -9.59 3.16 -0.11
N ALA A 83 -8.31 2.84 -0.16
CA ALA A 83 -7.57 2.32 0.96
C ALA A 83 -6.73 3.43 1.58
N HIS A 84 -6.95 3.71 2.87
CA HIS A 84 -6.08 4.57 3.66
C HIS A 84 -5.15 3.69 4.47
N VAL A 85 -3.88 4.05 4.55
CA VAL A 85 -2.90 3.29 5.32
C VAL A 85 -1.91 4.23 5.99
N ASN A 86 -1.69 4.00 7.28
CA ASN A 86 -0.61 4.60 8.05
C ASN A 86 0.49 3.57 8.25
N PHE A 87 1.73 3.97 8.00
CA PHE A 87 2.87 3.10 8.16
C PHE A 87 4.12 3.90 8.44
N TYR A 88 5.11 3.19 8.96
CA TYR A 88 6.43 3.75 9.15
C TYR A 88 7.39 3.29 8.08
N ALA A 89 8.28 4.19 7.68
CA ALA A 89 9.25 3.92 6.65
C ALA A 89 10.64 4.48 6.98
N ASN A 90 11.66 3.86 6.40
CA ASN A 90 13.04 4.34 6.44
C ASN A 90 13.48 4.77 5.04
N ALA A 91 14.28 5.82 4.96
CA ALA A 91 14.89 6.22 3.70
C ALA A 91 15.90 5.15 3.23
N LYS A 92 15.82 4.77 1.94
CA LYS A 92 16.78 3.86 1.29
C LYS A 92 18.02 4.61 0.80
N ASN A 93 17.85 5.87 0.42
CA ASN A 93 18.88 6.72 -0.16
C ASN A 93 18.68 8.17 0.33
N GLY A 94 19.64 8.68 1.10
CA GLY A 94 19.56 10.00 1.73
C GLY A 94 20.76 10.24 2.67
N PRO A 95 20.90 11.46 3.23
CA PRO A 95 22.00 11.75 4.15
C PRO A 95 21.90 10.89 5.41
N LYS A 96 22.78 9.88 5.48
CA LYS A 96 22.98 9.03 6.66
C LYS A 96 23.60 9.86 7.77
N LYS A 97 22.79 10.34 8.71
CA LYS A 97 23.33 10.73 10.02
C LYS A 97 22.52 10.26 11.22
N ASN A 98 21.27 9.83 11.04
CA ASN A 98 20.41 9.14 12.02
C ASN A 98 19.07 8.89 11.30
N ASP A 99 18.90 7.82 10.51
CA ASP A 99 17.66 7.59 9.73
C ASP A 99 16.44 7.49 10.68
N PRO A 100 15.66 8.55 10.88
CA PRO A 100 14.51 8.47 11.75
C PRO A 100 13.45 7.72 10.95
N LYS A 101 12.90 6.67 11.55
CA LYS A 101 11.66 6.07 11.13
C LYS A 101 10.63 7.20 10.95
N VAL A 102 10.16 7.42 9.71
CA VAL A 102 9.17 8.46 9.41
C VAL A 102 7.78 7.86 9.39
N LEU A 103 6.82 8.55 10.01
CA LEU A 103 5.41 8.20 9.93
C LEU A 103 4.83 8.73 8.61
N VAL A 104 4.07 7.90 7.92
CA VAL A 104 3.49 8.19 6.61
C VAL A 104 2.01 7.85 6.62
N PHE A 105 1.20 8.75 6.07
CA PHE A 105 -0.15 8.47 5.59
C PHE A 105 -0.13 8.32 4.07
N ALA A 106 -0.83 7.32 3.55
CA ALA A 106 -1.08 7.16 2.13
C ALA A 106 -2.54 6.83 1.82
N GLU A 107 -3.00 7.32 0.68
CA GLU A 107 -4.30 7.01 0.10
C GLU A 107 -4.11 6.33 -1.25
N LEU A 108 -4.81 5.21 -1.42
CA LEU A 108 -4.82 4.37 -2.61
C LEU A 108 -6.25 4.29 -3.15
N LYS A 109 -6.48 4.83 -4.35
CA LYS A 109 -7.78 4.76 -5.02
C LYS A 109 -7.86 3.55 -5.94
N HIS A 110 -8.92 2.75 -5.84
CA HIS A 110 -9.24 1.70 -6.81
C HIS A 110 -9.47 2.27 -8.22
N VAL A 111 -8.84 1.65 -9.21
CA VAL A 111 -8.91 2.04 -10.62
C VAL A 111 -9.54 0.90 -11.43
N GLY A 112 -10.75 1.16 -11.93
CA GLY A 112 -11.51 0.20 -12.71
C GLY A 112 -12.03 -0.97 -11.87
N ARG A 113 -12.43 -2.05 -12.55
CA ARG A 113 -13.01 -3.25 -11.90
C ARG A 113 -11.97 -4.25 -11.37
N ARG A 114 -10.68 -3.93 -11.46
CA ARG A 114 -9.61 -4.83 -11.04
C ARG A 114 -9.36 -4.65 -9.55
N VAL A 115 -9.60 -5.71 -8.79
CA VAL A 115 -9.61 -5.73 -7.32
C VAL A 115 -8.31 -5.19 -6.68
N ASN A 116 -7.18 -5.23 -7.38
CA ASN A 116 -5.88 -4.76 -6.88
C ASN A 116 -5.27 -3.60 -7.68
N ALA A 117 -6.00 -3.02 -8.64
CA ALA A 117 -5.50 -1.93 -9.45
C ALA A 117 -5.68 -0.60 -8.70
N MET A 118 -4.81 -0.33 -7.73
CA MET A 118 -4.86 0.93 -6.98
C MET A 118 -3.83 1.96 -7.46
N ALA A 119 -4.26 3.21 -7.56
CA ALA A 119 -3.41 4.37 -7.80
C ALA A 119 -3.14 5.11 -6.48
N LEU A 120 -1.90 5.53 -6.28
CA LEU A 120 -1.54 6.40 -5.16
C LEU A 120 -2.06 7.81 -5.46
N THR A 121 -2.99 8.27 -4.64
CA THR A 121 -3.60 9.61 -4.74
C THR A 121 -2.99 10.59 -3.74
N SER A 122 -2.61 10.10 -2.55
CA SER A 122 -2.01 10.92 -1.50
C SER A 122 -0.85 10.19 -0.82
N PHE A 123 0.21 10.93 -0.46
CA PHE A 123 1.36 10.44 0.30
C PHE A 123 1.94 11.58 1.13
N HIS A 124 1.80 11.50 2.45
CA HIS A 124 2.14 12.58 3.36
C HIS A 124 3.00 12.06 4.52
N PHE A 125 4.12 12.74 4.77
CA PHE A 125 4.86 12.56 6.02
C PHE A 125 4.09 13.22 7.15
N LEU A 126 3.84 12.45 8.20
CA LEU A 126 3.15 12.93 9.39
C LEU A 126 4.17 13.38 10.42
N ASP A 127 3.90 14.52 11.05
CA ASP A 127 4.67 15.01 12.18
C ASP A 127 4.00 14.54 13.47
N GLU A 128 4.57 13.52 14.10
CA GLU A 128 4.05 12.96 15.36
C GLU A 128 3.89 14.03 16.44
N LYS A 129 4.76 15.05 16.46
CA LYS A 129 4.71 16.13 17.46
C LYS A 129 3.56 17.11 17.23
N LYS A 130 3.05 17.21 16.00
CA LYS A 130 1.91 18.08 15.67
C LYS A 130 0.56 17.39 15.84
N GLN A 131 0.53 16.07 15.98
CA GLN A 131 -0.72 15.33 16.21
C GLN A 131 -1.20 15.42 17.66
N THR A 132 -0.30 15.50 18.64
CA THR A 132 -0.65 15.63 20.07
C THR A 132 -0.96 17.06 20.51
N SER A 133 -0.63 18.07 19.70
CA SER A 133 -0.88 19.49 19.99
C SER A 133 -2.35 19.93 19.86
N LYS A 134 -3.26 19.06 19.40
CA LYS A 134 -4.68 19.42 19.22
C LYS A 134 -5.61 19.03 20.37
N TYR A 135 -5.07 18.48 21.47
CA TYR A 135 -5.88 18.07 22.63
C TYR A 135 -5.24 18.41 23.99
N PHE A 136 -4.66 19.61 24.13
CA PHE A 136 -4.39 20.23 25.43
C PHE A 136 -4.69 21.73 25.37
#